data_AF-A0A161XEF8-F1
#
_entry.id   AF-A0A161XEF8-F1
#
_cell.length_a   1.000
_cell.length_b   1.000
_cell.length_c   1.000
_cell.angle_alpha   90.00
_cell.angle_beta   90.00
_cell.angle_gamma   90.00
#
_symmetry.space_group_name_H-M   'P 1'
#
loop_
_entity.id
_entity.type
_entity.pdbx_description
1 polymer ?
#
loop_
_entity_poly.entity_id
_entity_poly.type
_entity_poly.pdbx_seq_one_letter_code
_entity_poly.pdbx_strand_id
1 'polypeptide(L)'
;MDTSLKTIMWVIIFIVFSALVYDVKKASMYKEEVKNALDIATKAATLQVDKDPNKIAQGIFEIDPVASKTAFETYLSENLSSAKSDLFVYVIDYRAVNTHTLTNYTNPVTGATKAIDHPTFVAVMKFNYKGIFTNQQIEIDNLSGTRLVSIGN
;
A
#
# COMPACT_ATOMS: atom_id res chain seq x y z
N MET A 1 23.21 -44.84 18.03
CA MET A 1 22.83 -44.06 16.84
C MET A 1 24.09 -43.62 16.13
N ASP A 2 24.32 -44.14 14.93
CA ASP A 2 25.57 -44.00 14.20
C ASP A 2 25.92 -42.54 13.89
N THR A 3 27.20 -42.18 13.97
CA THR A 3 27.67 -40.80 13.78
C THR A 3 27.28 -40.27 12.40
N SER A 4 27.34 -41.12 11.38
CA SER A 4 26.91 -40.82 10.01
C SER A 4 25.42 -40.47 9.90
N LEU A 5 24.56 -41.17 10.66
CA LEU A 5 23.12 -40.91 10.66
C LEU A 5 22.81 -39.55 11.30
N LYS A 6 23.53 -39.19 12.37
CA LYS A 6 23.43 -37.86 12.99
C LYS A 6 23.83 -36.76 12.02
N THR A 7 24.91 -36.95 11.26
CA THR A 7 25.38 -35.96 10.28
C THR A 7 24.36 -35.76 9.16
N ILE A 8 23.81 -36.84 8.60
CA ILE A 8 22.77 -36.75 7.55
C ILE A 8 21.55 -36.00 8.08
N MET A 9 21.10 -36.31 9.30
CA MET A 9 19.96 -35.64 9.93
C MET A 9 20.22 -34.13 10.10
N TRP A 10 21.41 -33.73 10.54
CA TRP A 10 21.79 -32.31 10.66
C TRP A 10 21.80 -31.58 9.32
N VAL A 11 22.29 -32.22 8.25
CA VAL A 11 22.30 -31.63 6.90
C VAL A 11 20.86 -31.40 6.40
N ILE A 12 19.96 -32.36 6.60
CA ILE A 12 18.55 -32.23 6.22
C ILE A 12 17.89 -31.09 6.99
N ILE A 13 18.07 -31.03 8.31
CA ILE A 13 17.55 -29.95 9.16
C ILE A 13 18.07 -28.59 8.66
N PHE A 14 19.36 -28.49 8.36
CA PHE A 14 19.97 -27.25 7.86
C PHE A 14 19.36 -26.79 6.53
N ILE A 15 19.11 -27.72 5.59
CA ILE A 15 18.48 -27.40 4.30
C ILE A 15 17.04 -26.89 4.52
N VAL A 16 16.26 -27.56 5.36
CA VAL A 16 14.88 -27.15 5.67
C VAL A 16 14.85 -25.77 6.33
N PHE A 17 15.70 -25.51 7.31
CA PHE A 17 15.80 -24.19 7.95
C PHE A 17 16.23 -23.11 6.96
N SER A 18 17.20 -23.40 6.09
CA SER A 18 17.65 -22.45 5.07
C SER A 18 16.53 -22.08 4.10
N ALA A 19 15.74 -23.07 3.69
CA ALA A 19 14.58 -22.84 2.82
C ALA A 19 13.49 -22.02 3.53
N LEU A 20 13.27 -22.24 4.82
CA LEU A 20 12.33 -21.46 5.63
C LEU A 20 12.78 -19.99 5.80
N VAL A 21 14.07 -19.76 6.09
CA VAL A 21 14.64 -18.41 6.18
C VAL A 21 14.50 -17.68 4.83
N TYR A 22 14.77 -18.37 3.73
CA TYR A 22 14.60 -17.82 2.39
C TYR A 22 13.15 -17.40 2.12
N ASP A 23 12.18 -18.25 2.48
CA ASP A 23 10.77 -17.98 2.27
C ASP A 23 10.29 -16.76 3.07
N VAL A 24 10.67 -16.67 4.35
CA VAL A 24 10.34 -15.51 5.20
C VAL A 24 10.98 -14.23 4.68
N LYS A 25 12.24 -14.29 4.21
CA LYS A 25 12.92 -13.13 3.64
C LYS A 25 12.22 -12.65 2.37
N LYS A 26 11.82 -13.56 1.49
CA LYS A 26 11.05 -13.20 0.30
C LYS A 26 9.70 -12.57 0.62
N ALA A 27 8.96 -13.13 1.58
CA ALA A 27 7.70 -12.55 2.03
C ALA A 27 7.88 -11.10 2.52
N SER A 28 8.95 -10.86 3.30
CA SER A 28 9.26 -9.52 3.81
C SER A 28 9.65 -8.54 2.69
N MET A 29 10.48 -8.97 1.75
CA MET A 29 10.86 -8.12 0.60
C MET A 29 9.65 -7.77 -0.25
N TYR A 30 8.79 -8.75 -0.53
CA TYR A 30 7.57 -8.53 -1.30
C TYR A 30 6.61 -7.57 -0.60
N LYS A 31 6.45 -7.71 0.73
CA LYS A 31 5.68 -6.76 1.54
C LYS A 31 6.23 -5.33 1.44
N GLU A 32 7.55 -5.17 1.50
CA GLU A 32 8.20 -3.86 1.41
C GLU A 32 8.05 -3.23 0.03
N GLU A 33 8.20 -4.03 -1.03
CA GLU A 33 8.00 -3.59 -2.42
C GLU A 33 6.57 -3.08 -2.65
N VAL A 34 5.56 -3.85 -2.22
CA VAL A 34 4.15 -3.43 -2.33
C VAL A 34 3.87 -2.20 -1.47
N LYS A 35 4.45 -2.11 -0.27
CA LYS A 35 4.31 -0.93 0.59
C LYS A 35 4.85 0.33 -0.09
N ASN A 36 6.03 0.24 -0.69
CA ASN A 36 6.67 1.36 -1.37
C ASN A 36 5.88 1.78 -2.62
N ALA A 37 5.42 0.80 -3.41
CA ALA A 37 4.57 1.08 -4.57
C ALA A 37 3.25 1.76 -4.17
N LEU A 38 2.60 1.29 -3.10
CA LEU A 38 1.38 1.89 -2.58
C LEU A 38 1.63 3.32 -2.07
N ASP A 39 2.76 3.56 -1.43
CA ASP A 39 3.16 4.90 -0.98
C ASP A 39 3.38 5.89 -2.12
N ILE A 40 4.10 5.48 -3.16
CA ILE A 40 4.30 6.31 -4.35
C ILE A 40 2.97 6.59 -5.03
N ALA A 41 2.12 5.57 -5.20
CA ALA A 41 0.83 5.72 -5.86
C ALA A 41 -0.14 6.62 -5.08
N THR A 42 -0.22 6.46 -3.76
CA THR A 42 -1.07 7.31 -2.91
C THR A 42 -0.60 8.76 -2.89
N LYS A 43 0.71 9.01 -2.85
CA LYS A 43 1.27 10.36 -2.99
C LYS A 43 1.01 10.96 -4.37
N ALA A 44 1.13 10.19 -5.44
CA ALA A 44 0.82 10.69 -6.77
C ALA A 44 -0.66 11.04 -6.94
N ALA A 45 -1.54 10.26 -6.30
CA ALA A 45 -2.97 10.48 -6.29
C ALA A 45 -3.37 11.75 -5.52
N THR A 46 -2.75 12.01 -4.37
CA THR A 46 -3.03 13.25 -3.61
C THR A 46 -2.64 14.50 -4.37
N LEU A 47 -1.57 14.47 -5.14
CA LEU A 47 -1.13 15.62 -5.93
C LEU A 47 -2.11 16.03 -7.05
N GLN A 48 -3.12 15.20 -7.35
CA GLN A 48 -4.16 15.55 -8.32
C GLN A 48 -5.19 16.45 -7.66
N VAL A 49 -4.96 17.76 -7.69
CA VAL A 49 -5.83 18.77 -7.11
C VAL A 49 -6.98 19.12 -8.07
N ASP A 50 -8.17 19.33 -7.52
CA ASP A 50 -9.33 19.89 -8.22
C ASP A 50 -9.01 21.29 -8.75
N LYS A 51 -9.15 21.46 -10.06
CA LYS A 51 -8.80 22.70 -10.78
C LYS A 51 -9.93 23.72 -10.84
N ASP A 52 -11.02 23.54 -10.08
CA ASP A 52 -12.09 24.52 -9.98
C ASP A 52 -11.55 25.90 -9.53
N PRO A 53 -11.58 26.92 -10.41
CA PRO A 53 -11.03 28.24 -10.10
C PRO A 53 -11.73 28.90 -8.90
N ASN A 54 -13.01 28.61 -8.66
CA ASN A 54 -13.75 29.20 -7.56
C ASN A 54 -13.30 28.63 -6.22
N LYS A 55 -13.07 27.32 -6.14
CA LYS A 55 -12.54 26.65 -4.94
C LYS A 55 -11.11 27.13 -4.64
N ILE A 56 -10.27 27.18 -5.67
CA ILE A 56 -8.88 27.65 -5.54
C ILE A 56 -8.84 29.12 -5.07
N ALA A 57 -9.69 29.99 -5.63
CA ALA A 57 -9.77 31.39 -5.22
C ALA A 57 -10.23 31.56 -3.76
N GLN A 58 -11.00 30.60 -3.24
CA GLN A 58 -11.41 30.54 -1.83
C GLN A 58 -10.37 29.86 -0.92
N GLY A 59 -9.22 29.43 -1.47
CA GLY A 59 -8.19 28.70 -0.72
C GLY A 59 -8.57 27.24 -0.41
N ILE A 60 -9.59 26.70 -1.08
CA ILE A 60 -10.06 25.33 -0.90
C ILE A 60 -9.31 24.42 -1.89
N PHE A 61 -8.44 23.56 -1.36
CA PHE A 61 -7.64 22.62 -2.14
C PHE A 61 -8.15 21.19 -1.95
N GLU A 62 -9.03 20.75 -2.84
CA GLU A 62 -9.56 19.38 -2.83
C GLU A 62 -8.80 18.48 -3.81
N ILE A 63 -8.85 17.17 -3.58
CA ILE A 63 -8.29 16.18 -4.50
C ILE A 63 -9.34 15.89 -5.58
N ASP A 64 -8.96 15.95 -6.86
CA ASP A 64 -9.81 15.52 -7.97
C ASP A 64 -10.00 13.99 -7.89
N PRO A 65 -11.22 13.49 -7.64
CA PRO A 65 -11.45 12.06 -7.43
C PRO A 65 -11.20 11.22 -8.69
N VAL A 66 -11.35 11.78 -9.89
CA VAL A 66 -11.17 11.05 -11.15
C VAL A 66 -9.69 11.03 -11.54
N ALA A 67 -9.03 12.18 -11.48
CA ALA A 67 -7.62 12.29 -11.80
C ALA A 67 -6.76 11.54 -10.77
N SER A 68 -7.06 11.68 -9.47
CA SER A 68 -6.35 10.97 -8.40
C SER A 68 -6.47 9.46 -8.53
N LYS A 69 -7.68 8.95 -8.84
CA LYS A 69 -7.90 7.53 -9.12
C LYS A 69 -7.04 7.05 -10.29
N THR A 70 -7.04 7.78 -11.40
CA THR A 70 -6.27 7.41 -12.59
C THR A 70 -4.76 7.43 -12.33
N ALA A 71 -4.27 8.42 -11.57
CA ALA A 71 -2.89 8.52 -11.15
C ALA A 71 -2.50 7.35 -10.23
N PHE A 72 -3.31 7.08 -9.20
CA PHE A 72 -3.13 5.92 -8.31
C PHE A 72 -2.98 4.63 -9.11
N GLU A 73 -3.92 4.38 -10.02
CA GLU A 73 -3.94 3.15 -10.80
C GLU A 73 -2.73 2.98 -11.71
N THR A 74 -2.26 4.09 -12.27
CA THR A 74 -1.10 4.12 -13.18
C THR A 74 0.19 3.88 -12.41
N TYR A 75 0.48 4.72 -11.41
CA TYR A 75 1.71 4.60 -10.63
C TYR A 75 1.80 3.26 -9.89
N LEU A 76 0.69 2.74 -9.38
CA LEU A 76 0.70 1.44 -8.71
C LEU A 76 1.04 0.30 -9.68
N SER A 77 0.45 0.29 -10.88
CA SER A 77 0.73 -0.71 -11.90
C SER A 77 2.16 -0.67 -12.43
N GLU A 78 2.70 0.54 -12.62
CA GLU A 78 4.07 0.76 -13.07
C GLU A 78 5.08 0.31 -12.03
N ASN A 79 4.88 0.67 -10.76
CA ASN A 79 5.81 0.31 -9.68
C ASN A 79 5.82 -1.18 -9.35
N LEU A 80 4.72 -1.90 -9.60
CA LEU A 80 4.63 -3.35 -9.41
C LEU A 80 4.81 -4.17 -10.70
N SER A 81 5.15 -3.51 -11.82
CA SER A 81 5.33 -4.14 -13.13
C SER A 81 4.22 -5.14 -13.49
N SER A 82 2.99 -4.80 -13.11
CA SER A 82 1.84 -5.70 -13.17
C SER A 82 0.69 -5.05 -13.93
N ALA A 83 -0.08 -5.85 -14.67
CA ALA A 83 -1.26 -5.34 -15.35
C ALA A 83 -2.27 -4.80 -14.34
N LYS A 84 -2.93 -3.68 -14.68
CA LYS A 84 -3.97 -3.08 -13.83
C LYS A 84 -5.04 -4.11 -13.44
N SER A 85 -5.54 -4.89 -14.41
CA SER A 85 -6.58 -5.91 -14.18
C SER A 85 -6.26 -6.88 -13.05
N ASP A 86 -5.00 -7.26 -12.92
CA ASP A 86 -4.58 -8.33 -12.01
C ASP A 86 -4.31 -7.76 -10.61
N LEU A 87 -3.90 -6.50 -10.55
CA LEU A 87 -3.49 -5.83 -9.33
C LEU A 87 -4.68 -5.26 -8.55
N PHE A 88 -5.68 -4.72 -9.25
CA PHE A 88 -6.85 -4.10 -8.62
C PHE A 88 -7.79 -5.10 -7.93
N VAL A 89 -7.65 -6.40 -8.19
CA VAL A 89 -8.34 -7.46 -7.42
C VAL A 89 -7.90 -7.47 -5.95
N TYR A 90 -6.69 -6.99 -5.66
CA TYR A 90 -6.13 -6.93 -4.32
C TYR A 90 -6.39 -5.59 -3.60
N VAL A 91 -6.91 -4.58 -4.30
CA VAL A 91 -7.24 -3.28 -3.70
C VAL A 91 -8.66 -3.32 -3.15
N ILE A 92 -8.80 -3.08 -1.84
CA ILE A 92 -10.08 -3.17 -1.13
C ILE A 92 -10.79 -1.82 -1.09
N ASP A 93 -10.03 -0.75 -0.87
CA ASP A 93 -10.55 0.62 -0.84
C ASP A 93 -9.48 1.56 -1.36
N TYR A 94 -9.89 2.53 -2.18
CA TYR A 94 -9.03 3.60 -2.66
C TYR A 94 -9.89 4.77 -3.11
N ARG A 95 -9.71 5.93 -2.50
CA ARG A 95 -10.52 7.13 -2.80
C ARG A 95 -9.91 8.41 -2.22
N ALA A 96 -10.28 9.52 -2.83
CA ALA A 96 -10.13 10.83 -2.22
C ALA A 96 -11.21 11.04 -1.14
N VAL A 97 -10.78 11.46 0.05
CA VAL A 97 -11.62 11.90 1.16
C VAL A 97 -11.44 13.41 1.28
N ASN A 98 -12.25 14.18 0.56
CA ASN A 98 -12.24 15.64 0.59
C ASN A 98 -13.07 16.13 1.78
N THR A 99 -12.43 16.21 2.95
CA THR A 99 -13.02 16.79 4.15
C THR A 99 -12.19 17.96 4.65
N HIS A 100 -12.87 19.01 5.08
CA HIS A 100 -12.27 20.19 5.73
C HIS A 100 -12.65 20.27 7.22
N THR A 101 -13.37 19.26 7.70
CA THR A 101 -13.73 19.07 9.11
C THR A 101 -13.28 17.68 9.56
N LEU A 102 -13.08 17.52 10.87
CA LEU A 102 -12.65 16.25 11.46
C LEU A 102 -13.67 15.14 11.12
N THR A 103 -13.24 14.20 10.29
CA THR A 103 -14.03 13.05 9.84
C THR A 103 -13.28 11.77 10.15
N ASN A 104 -13.99 10.74 10.61
CA ASN A 104 -13.40 9.44 10.90
C ASN A 104 -13.41 8.57 9.64
N TYR A 105 -12.24 8.19 9.17
CA TYR A 105 -12.07 7.11 8.21
C TYR A 105 -11.96 5.78 8.95
N THR A 106 -12.76 4.79 8.55
CA THR A 106 -12.67 3.44 9.09
C THR A 106 -12.03 2.54 8.05
N ASN A 107 -10.91 1.90 8.37
CA ASN A 107 -10.29 0.91 7.49
C ASN A 107 -11.27 -0.28 7.34
N PRO A 108 -11.68 -0.64 6.11
CA PRO A 108 -12.68 -1.67 5.85
C PRO A 108 -12.23 -3.10 6.21
N VAL A 109 -10.93 -3.32 6.43
CA VAL A 109 -10.35 -4.62 6.73
C VAL A 109 -10.13 -4.81 8.23
N THR A 110 -9.50 -3.83 8.89
CA THR A 110 -9.18 -3.91 10.32
C THR A 110 -10.27 -3.34 11.23
N GLY A 111 -11.17 -2.51 10.70
CA GLY A 111 -12.11 -1.72 11.50
C GLY A 111 -11.45 -0.58 12.27
N ALA A 112 -10.14 -0.35 12.10
CA ALA A 112 -9.44 0.72 12.78
C ALA A 112 -9.87 2.08 12.24
N THR A 113 -10.17 3.01 13.15
CA THR A 113 -10.60 4.37 12.80
C THR A 113 -9.43 5.35 12.87
N LYS A 114 -9.26 6.18 11.83
CA LYS A 114 -8.31 7.29 11.76
C LYS A 114 -9.07 8.58 11.58
N ALA A 115 -8.71 9.61 12.33
CA ALA A 115 -9.27 10.94 12.16
C ALA A 115 -8.56 11.66 11.00
N ILE A 116 -9.34 12.22 10.08
CA ILE A 116 -8.90 12.98 8.92
C ILE A 116 -9.54 14.36 8.98
N ASP A 117 -8.74 15.40 8.96
CA ASP A 117 -9.16 16.80 9.05
C ASP A 117 -8.76 17.62 7.80
N HIS A 118 -8.18 16.96 6.79
CA HIS A 118 -7.76 17.57 5.52
C HIS A 118 -8.07 16.64 4.35
N PRO A 119 -8.18 17.16 3.10
CA PRO A 119 -8.29 16.32 1.91
C PRO A 119 -7.17 15.28 1.83
N THR A 120 -7.56 14.01 1.83
CA THR A 120 -6.64 12.87 1.98
C THR A 120 -7.02 11.77 1.02
N PHE A 121 -6.04 11.22 0.30
CA PHE A 121 -6.24 9.99 -0.46
C PHE A 121 -5.93 8.80 0.44
N VAL A 122 -6.89 7.88 0.53
CA VAL A 122 -6.76 6.63 1.28
C VAL A 122 -6.63 5.48 0.29
N ALA A 123 -5.78 4.50 0.61
CA ALA A 123 -5.71 3.24 -0.11
C ALA A 123 -5.44 2.07 0.82
N VAL A 124 -6.14 0.96 0.61
CA VAL A 124 -6.01 -0.28 1.37
C VAL A 124 -5.90 -1.43 0.40
N MET A 125 -4.84 -2.21 0.53
CA MET A 125 -4.57 -3.40 -0.28
C MET A 125 -4.42 -4.63 0.61
N LYS A 126 -4.94 -5.76 0.15
CA LYS A 126 -4.82 -7.06 0.80
C LYS A 126 -4.45 -8.12 -0.23
N PHE A 127 -3.37 -8.81 0.02
CA PHE A 127 -2.90 -9.89 -0.85
C PHE A 127 -2.47 -11.10 -0.04
N ASN A 128 -2.46 -12.26 -0.68
CA ASN A 128 -2.00 -13.50 -0.08
C ASN A 128 -0.63 -13.85 -0.67
N TYR A 129 0.40 -13.81 0.15
CA TYR A 129 1.70 -14.36 -0.20
C TYR A 129 1.67 -15.88 0.01
N LYS A 130 1.97 -16.62 -1.05
CA LYS A 130 2.06 -18.09 -1.06
C LYS A 130 3.51 -18.51 -1.27
N GLY A 131 4.20 -18.73 -0.16
CA GLY A 131 5.56 -19.22 -0.10
C GLY A 131 5.66 -20.74 -0.24
N ILE A 132 6.89 -21.25 -0.15
CA ILE A 132 7.17 -22.70 -0.19
C ILE A 132 6.66 -23.37 1.10
N PHE A 133 6.81 -22.69 2.24
CA PHE A 133 6.40 -23.18 3.55
C PHE A 133 5.41 -22.26 4.26
N THR A 134 5.35 -20.98 3.87
CA THR A 134 4.55 -19.97 4.54
C THR A 134 3.42 -19.47 3.65
N ASN A 135 2.19 -19.46 4.18
CA ASN A 135 1.08 -18.74 3.58
C ASN A 135 0.73 -17.59 4.51
N GLN A 136 0.85 -16.36 4.02
CA GLN A 136 0.63 -15.17 4.82
C GLN A 136 -0.31 -14.24 4.08
N GLN A 137 -1.36 -13.79 4.76
CA GLN A 137 -2.18 -12.70 4.30
C GLN A 137 -1.53 -11.39 4.76
N ILE A 138 -1.20 -10.53 3.79
CA ILE A 138 -0.55 -9.25 4.04
C ILE A 138 -1.55 -8.16 3.70
N GLU A 139 -1.77 -7.28 4.68
CA GLU A 139 -2.54 -6.05 4.54
C GLU A 139 -1.58 -4.87 4.59
N ILE A 140 -1.81 -3.91 3.70
CA ILE A 140 -1.08 -2.65 3.66
C ILE A 140 -2.10 -1.53 3.46
N ASP A 141 -2.13 -0.60 4.41
CA ASP A 141 -2.92 0.62 4.35
C ASP A 141 -1.99 1.84 4.23
N ASN A 142 -2.38 2.81 3.40
CA ASN A 142 -1.68 4.08 3.30
C ASN A 142 -2.66 5.25 3.17
N LEU A 143 -2.30 6.36 3.82
CA LEU A 143 -3.04 7.61 3.80
C LEU A 143 -2.06 8.73 3.49
N SER A 144 -2.38 9.53 2.48
CA SER A 144 -1.61 10.70 2.11
C SER A 144 -2.54 11.91 2.06
N GLY A 145 -2.14 13.03 2.67
CA GLY A 145 -2.91 14.27 2.67
C GLY A 145 -2.34 15.32 1.72
N THR A 146 -3.19 16.16 1.15
CA THR A 146 -2.74 17.39 0.48
C THR A 146 -2.65 18.51 1.51
N ARG A 147 -1.45 19.10 1.66
CA ARG A 147 -1.27 20.33 2.43
C ARG A 147 -0.32 21.27 1.71
N LEU A 148 -0.84 22.44 1.34
CA LEU A 148 -0.02 23.53 0.80
C LEU A 148 0.70 24.21 1.97
N VAL A 149 2.04 24.16 2.02
CA VAL A 149 2.83 24.76 3.11
C VAL A 149 3.30 26.18 2.76
N SER A 150 3.45 26.50 1.47
CA SER A 150 3.87 27.81 0.99
C SER A 150 3.59 27.96 -0.51
N ILE A 151 3.19 29.16 -0.93
CA ILE A 151 3.30 29.64 -2.31
C ILE A 151 4.41 30.68 -2.26
N GLY A 152 5.57 30.35 -2.85
CA GLY A 152 6.68 31.30 -2.96
C GLY A 152 6.30 32.47 -3.86
N ASN A 153 6.73 33.68 -3.47
CA ASN A 153 6.89 34.80 -4.39
C ASN A 153 8.01 34.50 -5.40
#